data_AF-A0A1V4MX77-F1
#
_entry.id   AF-A0A1V4MX77-F1
#
_cell.length_a   1.000
_cell.length_b   1.000
_cell.length_c   1.000
_cell.angle_alpha   90.00
_cell.angle_beta   90.00
_cell.angle_gamma   90.00
#
_symmetry.space_group_name_H-M   'P 1'
#
loop_
_entity.id
_entity.type
_entity.pdbx_description
1 polymer ?
#
loop_
_entity_poly.entity_id
_entity_poly.type
_entity_poly.pdbx_seq_one_letter_code
_entity_poly.pdbx_strand_id
1 'polypeptide(L)'
;MTGQVIRAVDSQLPPGDIAELRRLTPSDPFSPAFFKLMASAVDPDRELPSGGNSRDEIERRWAVFMQAAAVMRKLNSRKVGLGSALASAGYSEIRFVRLLKARGSILFREIRTAAHYLASKAQMCDLVDIARLLMVTDAERAESVRRSIARGYYGQSDSPGKEN
;
A
#
# COMPACT_ATOMS: atom_id res chain seq x y z
N MET A 1 6.27 -9.70 8.66
CA MET A 1 5.31 -9.77 7.54
C MET A 1 5.48 -8.66 6.50
N THR A 2 4.97 -7.43 6.68
CA THR A 2 4.93 -6.41 5.60
C THR A 2 6.31 -6.04 5.04
N GLY A 3 7.32 -5.90 5.91
CA GLY A 3 8.71 -5.66 5.49
C GLY A 3 9.36 -6.83 4.74
N GLN A 4 8.95 -8.07 5.01
CA GLN A 4 9.43 -9.25 4.26
C GLN A 4 8.83 -9.25 2.85
N VAL A 5 7.54 -8.93 2.72
CA VAL A 5 6.88 -8.78 1.41
C VAL A 5 7.55 -7.70 0.56
N ILE A 6 7.80 -6.51 1.12
CA ILE A 6 8.50 -5.43 0.40
C ILE A 6 9.89 -5.89 -0.07
N ARG A 7 10.67 -6.52 0.82
CA ARG A 7 12.00 -7.03 0.48
C ARG A 7 11.96 -8.08 -0.63
N ALA A 8 11.01 -9.02 -0.55
CA ALA A 8 10.85 -10.08 -1.53
C ALA A 8 10.53 -9.50 -2.92
N VAL A 9 9.58 -8.55 -2.97
CA VAL A 9 9.20 -7.85 -4.20
C VAL A 9 10.35 -7.02 -4.79
N ASP A 10 11.13 -6.35 -3.96
CA ASP A 10 12.22 -5.52 -4.45
C ASP A 10 13.36 -6.35 -5.06
N SER A 11 13.74 -7.46 -4.41
CA SER A 11 15.03 -8.09 -4.64
C SER A 11 15.05 -9.61 -4.83
N GLN A 12 13.97 -10.34 -4.52
CA GLN A 12 14.01 -11.82 -4.47
C GLN A 12 13.12 -12.49 -5.52
N LEU A 13 12.01 -11.86 -5.90
CA LEU A 13 11.07 -12.47 -6.84
C LEU A 13 11.55 -12.37 -8.30
N PRO A 14 11.31 -13.42 -9.11
CA PRO A 14 11.63 -13.40 -10.52
C PRO A 14 10.73 -12.38 -11.27
N PRO A 15 11.17 -11.87 -12.44
CA PRO A 15 10.40 -10.89 -13.21
C PRO A 15 8.97 -11.33 -13.57
N GLY A 16 8.77 -12.64 -13.82
CA GLY A 16 7.45 -13.22 -14.11
C GLY A 16 6.48 -13.06 -12.93
N ASP A 17 6.92 -13.45 -11.73
CA ASP A 17 6.11 -13.31 -10.51
C ASP A 17 5.80 -11.83 -10.23
N ILE A 18 6.76 -10.91 -10.44
CA ILE A 18 6.49 -9.46 -10.32
C ILE A 18 5.43 -8.97 -11.31
N ALA A 19 5.49 -9.43 -12.56
CA ALA A 19 4.51 -9.06 -13.58
C ALA A 19 3.11 -9.58 -13.23
N GLU A 20 3.02 -10.78 -12.65
CA GLU A 20 1.78 -11.37 -12.16
C GLU A 20 1.20 -10.58 -10.98
N LEU A 21 2.04 -10.25 -9.98
CA LEU A 21 1.64 -9.45 -8.81
C LEU A 21 1.10 -8.06 -9.21
N ARG A 22 1.68 -7.42 -10.24
CA ARG A 22 1.19 -6.12 -10.75
C ARG A 22 -0.23 -6.18 -11.30
N ARG A 23 -0.65 -7.34 -11.79
CA ARG A 23 -1.97 -7.57 -12.41
C ARG A 23 -3.05 -7.98 -11.41
N LEU A 24 -2.67 -8.29 -10.17
CA LEU A 24 -3.62 -8.68 -9.13
C LEU A 24 -4.76 -7.67 -9.00
N THR A 25 -5.95 -8.19 -8.73
CA THR A 25 -7.12 -7.38 -8.40
C THR A 25 -7.69 -7.79 -7.06
N PRO A 26 -8.36 -6.90 -6.32
CA PRO A 26 -9.01 -7.28 -5.07
C PRO A 26 -10.18 -8.25 -5.29
N SER A 27 -10.78 -8.26 -6.48
CA SER A 27 -11.86 -9.17 -6.86
C SER A 27 -11.35 -10.58 -7.17
N ASP A 28 -10.16 -10.65 -7.76
CA ASP A 28 -9.47 -11.88 -8.16
C ASP A 28 -7.99 -11.82 -7.71
N PRO A 29 -7.72 -12.13 -6.44
CA PRO A 29 -6.39 -12.06 -5.85
C PRO A 29 -5.57 -13.34 -6.08
N PHE A 30 -6.15 -14.38 -6.68
CA PHE A 30 -5.62 -15.73 -6.62
C PHE A 30 -4.74 -16.03 -7.82
N SER A 31 -3.43 -15.91 -7.59
CA SER A 31 -2.41 -16.18 -8.59
C SER A 31 -1.29 -17.04 -7.98
N PRO A 32 -0.58 -17.89 -8.76
CA PRO A 32 0.58 -18.62 -8.26
C PRO A 32 1.61 -17.73 -7.53
N ALA A 33 1.92 -16.55 -8.07
CA ALA A 33 2.84 -15.59 -7.44
C ALA A 33 2.31 -15.07 -6.10
N PHE A 34 1.00 -14.80 -6.00
CA PHE A 34 0.35 -14.43 -4.74
C PHE A 34 0.52 -15.54 -3.69
N PHE A 35 0.16 -16.79 -4.01
CA PHE A 35 0.23 -17.89 -3.06
C PHE A 35 1.67 -18.22 -2.62
N LYS A 36 2.63 -18.19 -3.55
CA LYS A 36 4.06 -18.35 -3.21
C LYS A 36 4.50 -17.29 -2.20
N LEU A 37 4.14 -16.02 -2.44
CA LEU A 37 4.54 -14.92 -1.58
C LEU A 37 3.81 -14.93 -0.23
N MET A 38 2.54 -15.34 -0.21
CA MET A 38 1.79 -15.58 1.02
C MET A 38 2.50 -16.63 1.87
N ALA A 39 2.82 -17.81 1.29
CA ALA A 39 3.48 -18.90 1.99
C ALA A 39 4.91 -18.53 2.48
N SER A 40 5.67 -17.76 1.71
CA SER A 40 7.07 -17.48 2.03
C SER A 40 7.30 -16.25 2.92
N ALA A 41 6.39 -15.26 2.91
CA ALA A 41 6.64 -13.95 3.53
C ALA A 41 5.51 -13.44 4.43
N VAL A 42 4.30 -13.98 4.31
CA VAL A 42 3.14 -13.56 5.12
C VAL A 42 2.81 -14.59 6.18
N ASP A 43 2.74 -15.86 5.80
CA ASP A 43 2.25 -16.94 6.64
C ASP A 43 3.24 -18.12 6.74
N PRO A 44 4.50 -17.88 7.19
CA PRO A 44 5.47 -18.97 7.32
C PRO A 44 5.08 -19.96 8.43
N ASP A 45 4.35 -19.51 9.47
CA ASP A 45 4.09 -20.26 10.70
C ASP A 45 2.58 -20.45 11.05
N ARG A 46 1.66 -20.19 10.10
CA ARG A 46 0.19 -20.40 10.21
C ARG A 46 -0.51 -19.59 11.31
N GLU A 47 -0.37 -18.28 11.30
CA GLU A 47 -1.12 -17.37 12.19
C GLU A 47 -2.44 -16.87 11.56
N LEU A 48 -2.67 -17.13 10.27
CA LEU A 48 -3.91 -16.72 9.60
C LEU A 48 -5.06 -17.67 9.92
N PRO A 49 -6.31 -17.17 10.01
CA PRO A 49 -7.49 -18.02 10.16
C PRO A 49 -7.51 -19.13 9.11
N SER A 50 -7.80 -20.36 9.54
CA SER A 50 -7.75 -21.55 8.68
C SER A 50 -8.78 -21.54 7.54
N GLY A 51 -9.76 -20.62 7.54
CA GLY A 51 -10.74 -20.46 6.48
C GLY A 51 -11.86 -19.44 6.80
N GLY A 52 -12.80 -19.30 5.87
CA GLY A 52 -14.00 -18.46 6.02
C GLY A 52 -13.81 -16.99 5.61
N ASN A 53 -14.89 -16.20 5.72
CA ASN A 53 -14.94 -14.80 5.26
C ASN A 53 -13.79 -13.93 5.79
N SER A 54 -13.30 -14.21 6.99
CA SER A 54 -12.16 -13.49 7.59
C SER A 54 -10.85 -13.77 6.85
N ARG A 55 -10.63 -15.00 6.38
CA ARG A 55 -9.45 -15.36 5.59
C ARG A 55 -9.49 -14.67 4.24
N ASP A 56 -10.62 -14.76 3.53
CA ASP A 56 -10.81 -14.11 2.23
C ASP A 56 -10.55 -12.60 2.31
N GLU A 57 -11.02 -11.94 3.37
CA GLU A 57 -10.81 -10.50 3.54
C GLU A 57 -9.32 -10.16 3.78
N ILE A 58 -8.63 -10.96 4.59
CA ILE A 58 -7.18 -10.80 4.82
C ILE A 58 -6.41 -11.02 3.52
N GLU A 59 -6.74 -12.06 2.75
CA GLU A 59 -6.11 -12.36 1.47
C GLU A 59 -6.33 -11.22 0.46
N ARG A 60 -7.53 -10.64 0.39
CA ARG A 60 -7.80 -9.45 -0.44
C ARG A 60 -6.97 -8.24 -0.02
N ARG A 61 -6.83 -7.98 1.29
CA ARG A 61 -5.95 -6.90 1.79
C ARG A 61 -4.49 -7.13 1.39
N TRP A 62 -4.01 -8.37 1.50
CA TRP A 62 -2.66 -8.73 1.10
C TRP A 62 -2.44 -8.61 -0.41
N ALA A 63 -3.41 -9.02 -1.23
CA ALA A 63 -3.33 -8.88 -2.67
C ALA A 63 -3.19 -7.41 -3.10
N VAL A 64 -3.96 -6.51 -2.47
CA VAL A 64 -3.82 -5.06 -2.72
C VAL A 64 -2.45 -4.55 -2.31
N PHE A 65 -1.94 -4.97 -1.16
CA PHE A 65 -0.62 -4.55 -0.69
C PHE A 65 0.51 -5.07 -1.59
N MET A 66 0.48 -6.35 -1.96
CA MET A 66 1.46 -6.97 -2.85
C MET A 66 1.43 -6.33 -4.24
N GLN A 67 0.24 -6.02 -4.76
CA GLN A 67 0.08 -5.29 -6.01
C GLN A 67 0.71 -3.91 -5.94
N ALA A 68 0.41 -3.14 -4.88
CA ALA A 68 0.98 -1.81 -4.68
C ALA A 68 2.51 -1.87 -4.55
N ALA A 69 3.05 -2.83 -3.80
CA ALA A 69 4.48 -3.05 -3.67
C ALA A 69 5.13 -3.43 -5.01
N ALA A 70 4.49 -4.28 -5.83
CA ALA A 70 5.02 -4.68 -7.13
C ALA A 70 4.97 -3.56 -8.17
N VAL A 71 3.94 -2.71 -8.13
CA VAL A 71 3.83 -1.49 -8.94
C VAL A 71 4.89 -0.47 -8.53
N MET A 72 5.07 -0.26 -7.22
CA MET A 72 6.03 0.68 -6.65
C MET A 72 7.41 0.06 -6.36
N ARG A 73 7.74 -1.05 -7.04
CA ARG A 73 9.00 -1.77 -6.84
C ARG A 73 10.18 -0.81 -7.00
N LYS A 74 11.16 -0.88 -6.08
CA LYS A 74 12.32 0.04 -5.96
C LYS A 74 11.99 1.50 -5.59
N LEU A 75 10.74 1.82 -5.30
CA LEU A 75 10.32 3.16 -4.85
C LEU A 75 9.99 3.19 -3.35
N ASN A 76 10.30 2.12 -2.60
CA ASN A 76 10.12 2.11 -1.16
C ASN A 76 11.18 2.99 -0.45
N SER A 77 10.75 3.90 0.42
CA SER A 77 11.63 4.71 1.27
C SER A 77 11.01 4.96 2.63
N ARG A 78 11.68 4.52 3.69
CA ARG A 78 11.27 4.75 5.09
C ARG A 78 11.35 6.22 5.52
N LYS A 79 11.95 7.08 4.70
CA LYS A 79 12.14 8.50 5.00
C LYS A 79 10.99 9.37 4.49
N VAL A 80 10.15 8.87 3.58
CA VAL A 80 9.13 9.66 2.90
C VAL A 80 7.76 9.04 3.16
N GLY A 81 7.01 9.58 4.12
CA GLY A 81 5.67 9.08 4.45
C GLY A 81 4.68 9.24 3.29
N LEU A 82 3.61 8.43 3.28
CA LEU A 82 2.64 8.40 2.16
C LEU A 82 1.99 9.76 1.87
N GLY A 83 1.59 10.47 2.93
CA GLY A 83 0.98 11.79 2.78
C GLY A 83 1.92 12.77 2.10
N SER A 84 3.17 12.80 2.53
CA SER A 84 4.17 13.69 1.96
C SER A 84 4.48 13.30 0.51
N ALA A 85 4.68 12.01 0.23
CA ALA A 85 4.90 11.53 -1.14
C ALA A 85 3.77 11.96 -2.10
N LEU A 86 2.51 11.83 -1.68
CA LEU A 86 1.35 12.22 -2.50
C LEU A 86 1.29 13.73 -2.75
N ALA A 87 1.55 14.55 -1.72
CA ALA A 87 1.59 16.00 -1.87
C ALA A 87 2.74 16.44 -2.80
N SER A 88 3.96 15.91 -2.61
CA SER A 88 5.12 16.24 -3.46
C SER A 88 4.92 15.82 -4.92
N ALA A 89 4.22 14.71 -5.15
CA ALA A 89 3.90 14.24 -6.50
C ALA A 89 2.77 15.03 -7.19
N GLY A 90 2.11 15.97 -6.49
CA GLY A 90 0.99 16.75 -7.03
C GLY A 90 -0.33 16.00 -7.05
N TYR A 91 -0.52 14.99 -6.18
CA TYR A 91 -1.80 14.30 -6.06
C TYR A 91 -2.86 15.30 -5.59
N SER A 92 -4.06 15.29 -6.19
CA SER A 92 -5.04 16.31 -5.85
C SER A 92 -5.66 16.08 -4.46
N GLU A 93 -5.95 17.17 -3.76
CA GLU A 93 -6.53 17.11 -2.42
C GLU A 93 -7.86 16.34 -2.39
N ILE A 94 -8.70 16.53 -3.42
CA ILE A 94 -9.96 15.80 -3.56
C ILE A 94 -9.73 14.28 -3.59
N ARG A 95 -8.72 13.79 -4.32
CA ARG A 95 -8.39 12.36 -4.36
C ARG A 95 -7.75 11.90 -3.06
N PHE A 96 -6.95 12.75 -2.43
CA PHE A 96 -6.35 12.46 -1.14
C PHE A 96 -7.40 12.27 -0.03
N VAL A 97 -8.36 13.19 0.07
CA VAL A 97 -9.48 13.09 1.03
C VAL A 97 -10.32 11.84 0.76
N ARG A 98 -10.55 11.50 -0.51
CA ARG A 98 -11.22 10.24 -0.88
C ARG A 98 -10.47 9.01 -0.38
N LEU A 99 -9.15 8.96 -0.53
CA LEU A 99 -8.31 7.88 -0.01
C LEU A 99 -8.43 7.74 1.52
N LEU A 100 -8.34 8.84 2.27
CA LEU A 100 -8.42 8.80 3.73
C LEU A 100 -9.81 8.37 4.23
N LYS A 101 -10.88 8.81 3.57
CA LYS A 101 -12.26 8.44 3.91
C LYS A 101 -12.63 7.02 3.46
N ALA A 102 -11.90 6.44 2.52
CA ALA A 102 -12.21 5.13 1.98
C ALA A 102 -12.16 4.01 3.04
N ARG A 103 -13.08 3.06 2.91
CA ARG A 103 -13.21 1.85 3.73
C ARG A 103 -13.55 0.66 2.81
N GLY A 104 -13.31 -0.57 3.30
CA GLY A 104 -13.62 -1.80 2.57
C GLY A 104 -13.07 -1.82 1.14
N SER A 105 -13.87 -2.28 0.18
CA SER A 105 -13.49 -2.38 -1.23
C SER A 105 -13.13 -1.04 -1.89
N ILE A 106 -13.70 0.08 -1.41
CA ILE A 106 -13.34 1.42 -1.91
C ILE A 106 -11.88 1.72 -1.56
N LEU A 107 -11.43 1.37 -0.36
CA LEU A 107 -10.03 1.58 0.05
C LEU A 107 -9.08 0.83 -0.86
N PHE A 108 -9.42 -0.39 -1.26
CA PHE A 108 -8.60 -1.19 -2.17
C PHE A 108 -8.41 -0.48 -3.52
N ARG A 109 -9.48 0.11 -4.07
CA ARG A 109 -9.40 0.87 -5.31
C ARG A 109 -8.55 2.14 -5.14
N GLU A 110 -8.79 2.93 -4.10
CA GLU A 110 -8.09 4.20 -3.90
C GLU A 110 -6.58 3.98 -3.64
N ILE A 111 -6.19 2.93 -2.93
CA ILE A 111 -4.77 2.55 -2.75
C ILE A 111 -4.11 2.20 -4.08
N ARG A 112 -4.75 1.38 -4.91
CA ARG A 112 -4.21 1.03 -6.23
C ARG A 112 -4.01 2.27 -7.09
N THR A 113 -5.00 3.17 -7.12
CA THR A 113 -4.91 4.44 -7.85
C THR A 113 -3.74 5.30 -7.34
N ALA A 114 -3.58 5.44 -6.03
CA ALA A 114 -2.48 6.19 -5.43
C ALA A 114 -1.11 5.56 -5.75
N ALA A 115 -0.99 4.24 -5.66
CA ALA A 115 0.25 3.53 -5.96
C ALA A 115 0.67 3.69 -7.43
N HIS A 116 -0.27 3.53 -8.38
CA HIS A 116 -0.01 3.76 -9.79
C HIS A 116 0.37 5.22 -10.08
N TYR A 117 -0.28 6.18 -9.42
CA TYR A 117 0.06 7.59 -9.55
C TYR A 117 1.49 7.87 -9.10
N LEU A 118 1.88 7.43 -7.89
CA LEU A 118 3.23 7.60 -7.37
C LEU A 118 4.28 6.92 -8.27
N ALA A 119 3.99 5.70 -8.73
CA ALA A 119 4.86 4.98 -9.66
C ALA A 119 5.05 5.74 -10.98
N SER A 120 3.99 6.32 -11.54
CA SER A 120 4.06 7.13 -12.77
C SER A 120 4.92 8.38 -12.63
N LYS A 121 5.13 8.86 -11.40
CA LYS A 121 5.95 10.02 -11.05
C LYS A 121 7.33 9.63 -10.53
N ALA A 122 7.65 8.33 -10.48
CA ALA A 122 8.84 7.79 -9.82
C ALA A 122 9.02 8.30 -8.38
N GLN A 123 7.90 8.60 -7.69
CA GLN A 123 7.91 9.17 -6.36
C GLN A 123 8.15 8.08 -5.31
N MET A 124 9.19 8.26 -4.50
CA MET A 124 9.46 7.37 -3.37
C MET A 124 8.43 7.54 -2.25
N CYS A 125 8.11 6.46 -1.55
CA CYS A 125 7.11 6.42 -0.47
C CYS A 125 7.41 5.29 0.53
N ASP A 126 7.06 5.46 1.80
CA ASP A 126 7.06 4.38 2.78
C ASP A 126 5.85 3.47 2.53
N LEU A 127 6.10 2.29 1.95
CA LEU A 127 5.05 1.32 1.67
C LEU A 127 4.41 0.76 2.95
N VAL A 128 5.04 0.91 4.12
CA VAL A 128 4.44 0.49 5.39
C VAL A 128 3.23 1.35 5.75
N ASP A 129 3.14 2.61 5.32
CA ASP A 129 1.92 3.41 5.51
C ASP A 129 0.74 2.84 4.72
N ILE A 130 0.99 2.33 3.50
CA ILE A 130 -0.02 1.61 2.71
C ILE A 130 -0.45 0.34 3.45
N ALA A 131 0.52 -0.43 3.97
CA ALA A 131 0.21 -1.63 4.73
C ALA A 131 -0.63 -1.32 5.99
N ARG A 132 -0.32 -0.24 6.70
CA ARG A 132 -1.07 0.20 7.89
C ARG A 132 -2.51 0.58 7.55
N LEU A 133 -2.75 1.27 6.43
CA LEU A 133 -4.12 1.57 5.98
C LEU A 133 -4.95 0.32 5.73
N LEU A 134 -4.33 -0.77 5.24
CA LEU A 134 -5.00 -2.02 4.90
C LEU A 134 -5.21 -2.95 6.11
N MET A 135 -4.20 -3.07 6.95
CA MET A 135 -4.11 -4.14 7.95
C MET A 135 -4.53 -3.72 9.37
N VAL A 136 -4.53 -2.41 9.67
CA VAL A 136 -5.00 -1.92 10.97
C VAL A 136 -6.52 -1.82 10.92
N THR A 137 -7.20 -2.75 11.62
CA THR A 137 -8.67 -2.85 11.66
C THR A 137 -9.28 -2.20 12.91
N ASP A 138 -8.52 -2.05 13.98
CA ASP A 138 -8.93 -1.31 15.18
C ASP A 138 -9.22 0.16 14.84
N ALA A 139 -10.40 0.64 15.24
CA ALA A 139 -10.92 1.94 14.78
C ALA A 139 -10.03 3.12 15.21
N GLU A 140 -9.58 3.14 16.46
CA GLU A 140 -8.75 4.24 16.99
C GLU A 140 -7.38 4.28 16.33
N ARG A 141 -6.72 3.11 16.22
CA ARG A 141 -5.43 3.00 15.54
C ARG A 141 -5.55 3.31 14.05
N ALA A 142 -6.61 2.83 13.40
CA ALA A 142 -6.85 3.08 11.98
C ALA A 142 -7.05 4.58 11.69
N GLU A 143 -7.67 5.31 12.61
CA GLU A 143 -7.82 6.76 12.50
C GLU A 143 -6.52 7.50 12.83
N SER A 144 -5.74 7.01 13.82
CA SER A 144 -4.40 7.54 14.10
C SER A 144 -3.48 7.46 12.88
N VAL A 145 -3.48 6.33 12.16
CA VAL A 145 -2.76 6.15 10.90
C VAL A 145 -3.18 7.21 9.87
N ARG A 146 -4.49 7.42 9.69
CA ARG A 146 -5.01 8.41 8.74
C ARG A 146 -4.63 9.83 9.09
N ARG A 147 -4.68 10.20 10.38
CA ARG A 147 -4.25 11.53 10.85
C ARG A 147 -2.75 11.74 10.62
N SER A 148 -1.92 10.73 10.85
CA SER A 148 -0.48 10.81 10.56
C SER A 148 -0.22 11.06 9.08
N ILE A 149 -0.93 10.36 8.19
CA ILE A 149 -0.82 10.56 6.75
C ILE A 149 -1.34 11.96 6.34
N ALA A 150 -2.46 12.41 6.91
CA ALA A 150 -3.00 13.76 6.69
C ALA A 150 -1.99 14.85 7.05
N ARG A 151 -1.35 14.75 8.23
CA ARG A 151 -0.30 15.69 8.65
C ARG A 151 0.86 15.73 7.66
N GLY A 152 1.28 14.58 7.11
CA GLY A 152 2.34 14.54 6.11
C GLY A 152 1.97 15.21 4.78
N TYR A 153 0.70 15.13 4.39
CA TYR A 153 0.20 15.73 3.15
C TYR A 153 0.08 17.26 3.29
N TYR A 154 -0.58 17.73 4.34
CA TYR A 154 -0.80 19.17 4.57
C TYR A 154 0.42 19.89 5.17
N GLY A 155 1.32 19.18 5.86
CA GLY A 155 2.52 19.78 6.45
C GLY A 155 3.56 20.24 5.43
N GLN A 156 3.43 19.86 4.16
CA GLN A 156 4.23 20.44 3.07
C GLN A 156 3.67 21.76 2.54
N SER A 157 2.40 22.04 2.82
CA SER A 157 1.73 23.28 2.42
C SER A 157 2.19 24.50 3.23
N ASP A 158 2.89 24.27 4.35
CA ASP A 158 3.42 25.30 5.26
C ASP A 158 4.88 25.72 4.97
N SER A 159 5.46 25.34 3.82
CA SER A 159 6.68 26.00 3.35
C SER A 159 6.30 27.33 2.67
N PRO A 160 6.62 28.50 3.25
CA PRO A 160 6.35 29.77 2.59
C PRO A 160 7.09 29.77 1.26
N GLY A 161 6.36 30.13 0.20
CA GLY A 161 6.94 30.34 -1.12
C GLY A 161 8.17 31.21 -0.99
N LYS A 162 9.30 30.71 -1.51
CA LYS A 162 10.43 31.58 -1.78
C LYS A 162 10.00 32.50 -2.91
N GLU A 163 9.54 33.69 -2.54
CA GLU A 163 9.69 34.87 -3.38
C GLU A 163 11.19 35.10 -3.59
N ASN A 164 11.61 35.02 -4.86
CA ASN A 164 12.66 35.83 -5.48
C ASN A 164 12.64 35.57 -6.99
#